data_AF-A0A3D3LC04-F1
#
_entry.id   AF-A0A3D3LC04-F1
#
_cell.length_a   1.000
_cell.length_b   1.000
_cell.length_c   1.000
_cell.angle_alpha   90.00
_cell.angle_beta   90.00
_cell.angle_gamma   90.00
#
_symmetry.space_group_name_H-M   'P 1'
#
loop_
_entity.id
_entity.type
_entity.pdbx_description
1 polymer ?
#
loop_
_entity_poly.entity_id
_entity_poly.type
_entity_poly.pdbx_seq_one_letter_code
_entity_poly.pdbx_strand_id
1 'polypeptide(L)'
;MTELLQALPHQVLHDDRTHVRPAGDRHYNHWTQDPAKASELLQEFGITLPGFQLLEGQILVVLLNDNIHEDLDRIVFHKTRRKTFADYLDSGMEFKLRDPPEGKKYSHLTVVVFTPVVRPGHIGMRCMKIGGLSIAR
;
A
#
# COMPACT_ATOMS: atom_id res chain seq x y z
N MET A 1 -12.69 25.71 -2.99
CA MET A 1 -11.24 25.37 -2.93
C MET A 1 -11.02 23.89 -3.31
N THR A 2 -11.63 23.44 -4.42
CA THR A 2 -12.24 22.09 -4.39
C THR A 2 -11.62 21.04 -5.31
N GLU A 3 -10.48 21.24 -5.98
CA GLU A 3 -9.95 20.15 -6.82
C GLU A 3 -8.41 20.03 -6.87
N LEU A 4 -7.74 20.20 -5.73
CA LEU A 4 -6.32 19.86 -5.65
C LEU A 4 -6.05 18.35 -5.69
N LEU A 5 -7.04 17.54 -5.29
CA LEU A 5 -6.95 16.09 -5.24
C LEU A 5 -7.90 15.46 -6.27
N GLN A 6 -7.39 14.53 -7.05
CA GLN A 6 -8.16 13.72 -8.00
C GLN A 6 -8.09 12.27 -7.55
N ALA A 7 -9.24 11.66 -7.26
CA ALA A 7 -9.30 10.22 -6.99
C ALA A 7 -8.99 9.44 -8.28
N LEU A 8 -8.18 8.38 -8.15
CA LEU A 8 -7.86 7.46 -9.22
C LEU A 8 -8.62 6.15 -8.99
N PRO A 9 -9.42 5.69 -9.99
CA PRO A 9 -9.95 4.34 -9.96
C PRO A 9 -8.80 3.34 -9.81
N HIS A 10 -8.97 2.40 -8.88
CA HIS A 10 -7.99 1.37 -8.59
C HIS A 10 -8.72 0.06 -8.31
N GLN A 11 -8.01 -1.05 -8.50
CA GLN A 11 -8.48 -2.38 -8.17
C GLN A 11 -7.56 -2.97 -7.11
N VAL A 12 -8.14 -3.45 -6.01
CA VAL A 12 -7.43 -4.25 -5.00
C VAL A 12 -7.35 -5.69 -5.50
N LEU A 13 -6.13 -6.22 -5.59
CA LEU A 13 -5.84 -7.57 -6.06
C LEU A 13 -5.58 -8.54 -4.90
N HIS A 14 -5.06 -8.03 -3.79
CA HIS A 14 -4.77 -8.80 -2.58
C HIS A 14 -4.78 -7.87 -1.36
N ASP A 15 -5.18 -8.39 -0.21
CA ASP A 15 -5.33 -7.68 1.05
C ASP A 15 -5.04 -8.65 2.20
N ASP A 16 -3.99 -8.39 2.97
CA ASP A 16 -3.58 -9.17 4.14
C ASP A 16 -3.13 -8.24 5.27
N ARG A 17 -3.95 -8.14 6.31
CA ARG A 17 -3.70 -7.31 7.51
C ARG A 17 -2.64 -7.87 8.45
N THR A 18 -2.27 -9.13 8.27
CA THR A 18 -1.39 -9.86 9.18
C THR A 18 -0.09 -10.27 8.51
N HIS A 19 0.27 -9.60 7.42
CA HIS A 19 1.52 -9.86 6.71
C HIS A 19 2.71 -9.65 7.65
N VAL A 20 3.55 -10.68 7.78
CA VAL A 20 4.70 -10.70 8.69
C VAL A 20 5.96 -10.29 7.95
N ARG A 21 6.60 -9.21 8.41
CA ARG A 21 7.83 -8.69 7.79
C ARG A 21 8.89 -8.31 8.82
N PRO A 22 10.17 -8.11 8.42
CA PRO A 22 11.23 -7.67 9.34
C PRO A 22 10.84 -6.38 10.08
N ALA A 23 11.10 -6.32 11.40
CA ALA A 23 10.78 -5.14 12.20
C ALA A 23 11.53 -3.88 11.74
N GLY A 24 12.76 -4.06 11.23
CA GLY A 24 13.59 -2.97 10.70
C GLY A 24 13.23 -2.49 9.29
N ASP A 25 12.30 -3.15 8.60
CA ASP A 25 11.84 -2.71 7.29
C ASP A 25 11.03 -1.41 7.38
N ARG A 26 11.51 -0.38 6.69
CA ARG A 26 10.91 0.97 6.66
C ARG A 26 10.26 1.29 5.31
N HIS A 27 10.20 0.33 4.38
CA HIS A 27 9.51 0.54 3.12
C HIS A 27 8.00 0.54 3.34
N TYR A 28 7.32 1.51 2.76
CA TYR A 28 5.87 1.65 2.85
C TYR A 28 5.17 1.27 1.53
N ASN A 29 5.94 1.13 0.45
CA ASN A 29 5.45 0.61 -0.81
C ASN A 29 6.57 0.14 -1.73
N HIS A 30 6.19 -0.74 -2.65
CA HIS A 30 6.96 -1.18 -3.81
C HIS A 30 6.05 -1.11 -5.02
N TRP A 31 6.54 -0.65 -6.17
CA TRP A 31 5.70 -0.55 -7.36
C TRP A 31 6.49 -0.78 -8.64
N THR A 32 5.76 -1.18 -9.68
CA THR A 32 6.30 -1.34 -11.03
C THR A 32 5.24 -1.02 -12.09
N GLN A 33 5.71 -0.60 -13.26
CA GLN A 33 4.90 -0.46 -14.48
C GLN A 33 5.32 -1.48 -15.55
N ASP A 34 6.35 -2.29 -15.25
CA ASP A 34 6.90 -3.29 -16.14
C ASP A 34 6.13 -4.60 -15.93
N PRO A 35 5.38 -5.10 -16.93
CA PRO A 35 4.62 -6.33 -16.80
C PRO A 35 5.46 -7.55 -16.45
N ALA A 36 6.73 -7.60 -16.88
CA ALA A 36 7.63 -8.70 -16.54
C ALA A 36 7.97 -8.71 -15.05
N LYS A 37 8.21 -7.52 -14.48
CA LYS A 37 8.54 -7.34 -13.05
C LYS A 37 7.32 -7.41 -12.13
N ALA A 38 6.11 -7.26 -12.67
CA ALA A 38 4.89 -7.29 -11.87
C ALA A 38 4.72 -8.65 -11.18
N SER A 39 4.98 -9.74 -11.89
CA SER A 39 4.93 -11.10 -11.34
C SER A 39 6.04 -11.34 -10.31
N GLU A 40 7.27 -10.86 -10.57
CA GLU A 40 8.40 -10.95 -9.63
C GLU A 40 8.08 -10.23 -8.32
N LEU A 41 7.54 -9.01 -8.42
CA LEU A 41 7.15 -8.22 -7.26
C LEU A 41 6.09 -8.94 -6.41
N LEU A 42 5.06 -9.54 -7.02
CA LEU A 42 4.07 -10.31 -6.27
C LEU A 42 4.69 -11.50 -5.53
N GLN A 43 5.63 -12.20 -6.19
CA GLN A 43 6.31 -13.35 -5.61
C GLN A 43 7.20 -12.98 -4.42
N GLU A 44 7.85 -11.81 -4.43
CA GLU A 44 8.62 -11.29 -3.28
C GLU A 44 7.78 -11.19 -2.01
N PHE A 45 6.47 -10.95 -2.15
CA PHE A 45 5.52 -10.87 -1.04
C PHE A 45 4.72 -12.17 -0.83
N GLY A 46 5.09 -13.26 -1.52
CA GLY A 46 4.41 -14.56 -1.39
C GLY A 46 3.03 -14.62 -2.05
N ILE A 47 2.73 -13.72 -2.98
CA ILE A 47 1.42 -13.57 -3.61
C ILE A 47 1.43 -14.23 -4.99
N THR A 48 0.46 -15.10 -5.24
CA THR A 48 0.24 -15.73 -6.55
C THR A 48 -1.14 -15.37 -7.07
N LEU A 49 -1.19 -14.73 -8.23
CA LEU A 49 -2.44 -14.35 -8.92
C LEU A 49 -2.50 -15.04 -10.29
N PRO A 50 -3.14 -16.22 -10.41
CA PRO A 50 -3.22 -16.94 -11.67
C PRO A 50 -3.86 -16.10 -12.77
N GLY A 51 -3.20 -15.99 -13.93
CA GLY A 51 -3.70 -15.23 -15.08
C GLY A 51 -3.60 -13.71 -14.95
N PHE A 52 -2.98 -13.19 -13.87
CA PHE A 52 -2.74 -11.75 -13.75
C PHE A 52 -1.76 -11.24 -14.81
N GLN A 53 -2.11 -10.13 -15.44
CA GLN A 53 -1.27 -9.40 -16.38
C GLN A 53 -1.41 -7.90 -16.10
N LEU A 54 -0.29 -7.20 -16.02
CA LEU A 54 -0.29 -5.74 -15.90
C LEU A 54 -0.53 -5.13 -17.28
N LEU A 55 -1.63 -4.37 -17.43
CA LEU A 55 -1.98 -3.76 -18.71
C LEU A 55 -1.14 -2.52 -19.00
N GLU A 56 -1.05 -2.14 -20.28
CA GLU A 56 -0.35 -0.94 -20.70
C GLU A 56 -0.88 0.31 -19.98
N GLY A 57 0.05 1.12 -19.44
CA GLY A 57 -0.27 2.32 -18.68
C GLY A 57 -0.70 2.08 -17.24
N GLN A 58 -0.89 0.84 -16.80
CA GLN A 58 -1.13 0.53 -15.40
C GLN A 58 0.18 0.43 -14.61
N ILE A 59 0.06 0.64 -13.30
CA ILE A 59 1.10 0.29 -12.33
C ILE A 59 0.54 -0.71 -11.33
N LEU A 60 1.38 -1.67 -10.94
CA LEU A 60 1.16 -2.53 -9.79
C LEU A 60 1.86 -1.90 -8.58
N VAL A 61 1.18 -1.88 -7.44
CA VAL A 61 1.71 -1.33 -6.19
C VAL A 61 1.40 -2.28 -5.05
N VAL A 62 2.44 -2.64 -4.31
CA VAL A 62 2.33 -3.26 -2.99
C VAL A 62 2.46 -2.14 -1.97
N LEU A 63 1.44 -1.94 -1.14
CA LEU A 63 1.42 -0.97 -0.04
C LEU A 63 1.59 -1.72 1.27
N LEU A 64 2.35 -1.15 2.20
CA LEU A 64 2.66 -1.75 3.50
C LEU A 64 2.39 -0.70 4.59
N ASN A 65 1.29 -0.88 5.32
CA ASN A 65 0.92 -0.04 6.45
C ASN A 65 1.24 -0.75 7.77
N ASP A 66 2.01 -0.13 8.66
CA ASP A 66 2.29 -0.70 9.99
C ASP A 66 1.06 -0.60 10.92
N ASN A 67 0.10 0.29 10.61
CA ASN A 67 -1.17 0.33 11.31
C ASN A 67 -2.18 -0.63 10.67
N ILE A 68 -2.27 -1.85 11.21
CA ILE A 68 -3.15 -2.92 10.70
C ILE A 68 -4.66 -2.65 10.88
N HIS A 69 -4.99 -1.60 11.64
CA HIS A 69 -6.37 -1.14 11.86
C HIS A 69 -6.83 -0.14 10.80
N GLU A 70 -5.99 0.22 9.83
CA GLU A 70 -6.35 1.12 8.75
C GLU A 70 -6.58 0.37 7.45
N ASP A 71 -7.56 0.82 6.66
CA ASP A 71 -7.85 0.35 5.31
C ASP A 71 -7.45 1.36 4.27
N LEU A 72 -7.03 0.86 3.10
CA LEU A 72 -6.90 1.69 1.92
C LEU A 72 -8.29 2.20 1.52
N ASP A 73 -8.52 3.50 1.63
CA ASP A 73 -9.77 4.14 1.18
C ASP A 73 -9.69 4.49 -0.31
N ARG A 74 -8.58 5.11 -0.74
CA ARG A 74 -8.43 5.56 -2.12
C ARG A 74 -6.98 5.78 -2.54
N ILE A 75 -6.77 5.75 -3.85
CA ILE A 75 -5.58 6.30 -4.50
C ILE A 75 -5.92 7.70 -5.02
N VAL A 76 -5.08 8.69 -4.71
CA VAL A 76 -5.30 10.09 -5.09
C VAL A 76 -4.08 10.70 -5.76
N PHE A 77 -4.31 11.53 -6.77
CA PHE A 77 -3.33 12.37 -7.40
C PHE A 77 -3.49 13.83 -6.96
N HIS A 78 -2.41 14.42 -6.46
CA HIS A 78 -2.38 15.84 -6.09
C HIS A 78 -1.90 16.69 -7.27
N LYS A 79 -2.82 17.45 -7.89
CA LYS A 79 -2.60 18.17 -9.14
C LYS A 79 -1.40 19.14 -9.08
N THR A 80 -1.30 19.96 -8.03
CA THR A 80 -0.21 20.95 -7.90
C THR A 80 1.15 20.34 -7.59
N ARG A 81 1.22 19.37 -6.67
CA ARG A 81 2.48 18.70 -6.30
C ARG A 81 2.91 17.63 -7.31
N ARG A 82 2.00 17.24 -8.21
CA ARG A 82 2.17 16.14 -9.17
C ARG A 82 2.61 14.83 -8.50
N LYS A 83 1.98 14.51 -7.37
CA LYS A 83 2.30 13.32 -6.56
C LYS A 83 1.06 12.43 -6.38
N THR A 84 1.29 11.13 -6.35
CA THR A 84 0.26 10.13 -6.06
C THR A 84 0.37 9.66 -4.62
N PHE A 85 -0.76 9.45 -3.96
CA PHE A 85 -0.83 8.96 -2.59
C PHE A 85 -1.86 7.85 -2.46
N ALA A 86 -1.57 6.87 -1.60
CA ALA A 86 -2.56 5.99 -1.01
C ALA A 86 -3.08 6.64 0.28
N ASP A 87 -4.39 6.79 0.39
CA ASP A 87 -5.07 7.40 1.52
C ASP A 87 -5.74 6.30 2.35
N TYR A 88 -5.52 6.34 3.66
CA TYR A 88 -5.97 5.32 4.59
C TYR A 88 -6.97 5.88 5.59
N LEU A 89 -7.91 5.05 6.02
CA LEU A 89 -8.91 5.36 7.03
C LEU A 89 -8.94 4.29 8.11
N ASP A 90 -9.32 4.68 9.33
CA ASP A 90 -9.53 3.74 10.43
C ASP A 90 -10.68 2.77 10.08
N SER A 91 -10.41 1.48 10.15
CA SER A 91 -11.37 0.42 9.81
C SER A 91 -12.43 0.17 10.89
N GLY A 92 -12.20 0.65 12.12
CA GLY A 92 -13.04 0.32 13.28
C GLY A 92 -12.95 -1.14 13.74
N MET A 93 -12.01 -1.94 13.18
CA MET A 93 -11.83 -3.35 13.54
C MET A 93 -10.85 -3.52 14.68
N GLU A 94 -11.20 -4.39 15.63
CA GLU A 94 -10.31 -4.86 16.69
C GLU A 94 -9.85 -6.30 16.42
N PHE A 95 -8.55 -6.57 16.59
CA PHE A 95 -7.97 -7.89 16.36
C PHE A 95 -7.42 -8.47 17.67
N LYS A 96 -7.62 -9.77 17.88
CA LYS A 96 -6.91 -10.54 18.91
C LYS A 96 -5.82 -11.37 18.24
N LEU A 97 -4.63 -10.79 18.10
CA LEU A 97 -3.47 -11.44 17.49
C LEU A 97 -2.54 -12.01 18.55
N ARG A 98 -1.75 -13.02 18.17
CA ARG A 98 -0.57 -13.44 18.93
C ARG A 98 0.55 -12.42 18.70
N ASP A 99 1.59 -12.44 19.52
CA ASP A 99 2.80 -11.67 19.23
C ASP A 99 3.42 -12.15 17.91
N PRO A 100 3.95 -11.23 17.08
CA PRO A 100 4.69 -11.62 15.89
C PRO A 100 5.96 -12.40 16.29
N PRO A 101 6.52 -13.22 15.39
CA PRO A 101 7.80 -13.89 15.63
C PRO A 101 8.91 -12.90 16.00
N GLU A 102 9.95 -13.37 16.71
CA GLU A 102 11.07 -12.53 17.13
C GLU A 102 11.70 -11.78 15.95
N GLY A 103 11.94 -10.46 16.13
CA GLY A 103 12.49 -9.59 15.09
C GLY A 103 11.53 -9.27 13.93
N LYS A 104 10.24 -9.63 14.03
CA LYS A 104 9.21 -9.35 13.03
C LYS A 104 8.14 -8.38 13.55
N LYS A 105 7.34 -7.86 12.62
CA LYS A 105 6.13 -7.07 12.88
C LYS A 105 5.01 -7.49 11.93
N TYR A 106 3.77 -7.20 12.32
CA TYR A 106 2.63 -7.23 11.41
C TYR A 106 2.56 -5.94 10.60
N SER A 107 2.09 -6.06 9.37
CA SER A 107 1.76 -4.93 8.50
C SER A 107 0.54 -5.31 7.68
N HIS A 108 -0.30 -4.32 7.39
CA HIS A 108 -1.34 -4.46 6.40
C HIS A 108 -0.73 -4.29 5.01
N LEU A 109 -0.65 -5.41 4.31
CA LEU A 109 -0.24 -5.49 2.93
C LEU A 109 -1.47 -5.37 2.03
N THR A 110 -1.49 -4.36 1.18
CA THR A 110 -2.53 -4.19 0.15
C THR A 110 -1.87 -4.11 -1.21
N VAL A 111 -2.26 -4.98 -2.14
CA VAL A 111 -1.81 -4.95 -3.53
C VAL A 111 -2.88 -4.32 -4.38
N VAL A 112 -2.51 -3.27 -5.13
CA VAL A 112 -3.43 -2.57 -6.02
C VAL A 112 -2.85 -2.39 -7.41
N VAL A 113 -3.74 -2.30 -8.39
CA VAL A 113 -3.44 -1.85 -9.75
C VAL A 113 -4.26 -0.61 -10.09
N PHE A 114 -3.64 0.37 -10.73
CA PHE A 114 -4.32 1.57 -11.22
C PHE A 114 -3.55 2.25 -12.35
N THR A 115 -4.22 3.17 -13.07
CA THR A 115 -3.60 4.01 -14.10
C THR A 115 -3.26 5.38 -13.52
N PRO A 116 -1.97 5.75 -13.40
CA PRO A 116 -1.59 7.05 -12.84
C PRO A 116 -1.78 8.18 -13.86
N VAL A 117 -2.08 9.40 -13.40
CA VAL A 117 -2.16 10.60 -14.26
C VAL A 117 -0.78 10.96 -14.85
N VAL A 118 0.27 10.78 -14.06
CA VAL A 118 1.67 10.94 -14.44
C VAL A 118 2.46 9.82 -13.80
N ARG A 119 3.52 9.34 -14.46
CA ARG A 119 4.39 8.30 -13.91
C ARG A 119 4.88 8.73 -12.51
N PRO A 120 4.56 7.99 -11.43
CA PRO A 120 5.00 8.37 -10.11
C PRO A 120 6.52 8.17 -9.99
N GLY A 121 7.22 9.09 -9.34
CA GLY A 121 8.59 8.84 -8.85
C GLY A 121 8.59 8.12 -7.49
N HIS A 122 7.52 8.32 -6.73
CA HIS A 122 7.20 7.63 -5.47
C HIS A 122 5.68 7.67 -5.29
N ILE A 123 5.15 6.72 -4.54
CA ILE A 123 3.76 6.73 -4.07
C ILE A 123 3.82 7.05 -2.58
N GLY A 124 3.22 8.17 -2.19
CA GLY A 124 3.15 8.53 -0.78
C GLY A 124 2.04 7.76 -0.07
N MET A 125 2.07 7.71 1.26
CA MET A 125 0.95 7.27 2.08
C MET A 125 0.48 8.46 2.93
N ARG A 126 -0.83 8.69 2.98
CA ARG A 126 -1.46 9.80 3.71
C ARG A 126 -2.47 9.25 4.70
N CYS A 127 -2.73 10.07 5.72
CA CYS A 127 -3.67 9.78 6.80
C CYS A 127 -3.35 8.52 7.63
N MET A 128 -2.13 7.97 7.48
CA MET A 128 -1.56 7.09 8.48
C MET A 128 -1.56 7.85 9.81
N LYS A 129 -2.21 7.30 10.84
CA LYS A 129 -1.97 7.77 12.20
C LYS A 129 -0.50 7.56 12.51
N ILE A 130 0.32 8.62 12.40
CA ILE A 130 1.63 8.69 13.04
C ILE A 130 1.34 8.71 14.55
N GLY A 131 1.16 7.53 15.13
CA GLY A 131 0.59 7.42 16.47
C GLY A 131 0.30 6.02 16.99
N GLY A 132 0.66 4.95 16.27
CA GLY A 132 0.71 3.61 16.84
C GLY A 132 1.91 3.50 17.80
N LEU A 133 1.70 3.81 19.07
CA LEU A 133 2.61 3.51 20.20
C LEU A 133 4.11 3.80 19.97
N SER A 134 4.42 5.00 19.46
CA SER A 134 5.77 5.58 19.56
C SER A 134 5.69 7.03 20.02
N ILE A 135 4.93 7.25 21.10
CA ILE A 135 5.31 8.21 22.12
C ILE A 135 5.54 7.35 23.37
N ALA A 136 6.78 6.92 23.55
CA ALA A 136 7.27 6.42 24.83
C ALA A 136 8.73 6.87 24.97
N ARG A 137 8.84 8.13 25.43
CA ARG A 137 10.01 8.88 25.89
C ARG A 137 10.92 9.49 24.84
#